data_AF-A0AAW1KIG2-F1
#
_entry.id   AF-A0AAW1KIG2-F1
#
_cell.length_a   1.000
_cell.length_b   1.000
_cell.length_c   1.000
_cell.angle_alpha   90.00
_cell.angle_beta   90.00
_cell.angle_gamma   90.00
#
_symmetry.space_group_name_H-M   'P 1'
#
loop_
_entity.id
_entity.type
_entity.pdbx_description
1 polymer ?
#
loop_
_entity_poly.entity_id
_entity_poly.type
_entity_poly.pdbx_seq_one_letter_code
_entity_poly.pdbx_strand_id
1 'polypeptide(L)'
;MENKLNVGRLAKAELSYHLRIRGVTEDTTVGIMRSTLRGLLKLEKSTSFVAPPYPFTFADDKEAIEVGLPEIKNLISKFHGTLSSSEYAKITAKIGHYTARANNCNPSKEDEKNIRSKFLVQLVKGGREKYSI
;
A
#
# COMPACT_ATOMS: atom_id res chain seq x y z
N MET A 1 7.42 -13.77 -0.53
CA MET A 1 6.23 -13.54 -1.38
C MET A 1 6.27 -12.09 -1.84
N GLU A 2 6.47 -11.84 -3.12
CA GLU A 2 6.21 -10.51 -3.69
C GLU A 2 4.72 -10.20 -3.47
N ASN A 3 4.43 -9.18 -2.65
CA ASN A 3 3.08 -8.68 -2.49
C ASN A 3 2.69 -7.97 -3.80
N LYS A 4 2.17 -8.73 -4.76
CA LYS A 4 1.75 -8.22 -6.06
C LYS A 4 0.59 -7.24 -5.85
N LEU A 5 0.87 -5.95 -6.04
CA LEU A 5 -0.10 -4.88 -5.87
C LEU A 5 -1.33 -5.12 -6.77
N ASN A 6 -2.51 -5.34 -6.15
CA ASN A 6 -3.74 -5.56 -6.89
C ASN A 6 -4.45 -4.23 -7.18
N VAL A 7 -4.05 -3.58 -8.28
CA VAL A 7 -4.57 -2.26 -8.72
C VAL A 7 -6.11 -2.21 -8.80
N GLY A 8 -6.76 -3.33 -9.13
CA GLY A 8 -8.22 -3.39 -9.25
C GLY A 8 -8.98 -3.26 -7.91
N ARG A 9 -8.29 -3.50 -6.79
CA ARG A 9 -8.87 -3.47 -5.44
C ARG A 9 -8.46 -2.24 -4.62
N LEU A 10 -7.60 -1.41 -5.18
CA LEU A 10 -7.19 -0.15 -4.54
C LEU A 10 -8.34 0.87 -4.55
N ALA A 11 -8.48 1.57 -3.43
CA ALA A 11 -9.33 2.74 -3.27
C ALA A 11 -8.71 3.98 -3.94
N LYS A 12 -9.50 5.05 -4.09
CA LYS A 12 -9.03 6.29 -4.73
C LYS A 12 -7.77 6.85 -4.07
N ALA A 13 -7.76 6.99 -2.73
CA ALA A 13 -6.61 7.49 -1.98
C ALA A 13 -5.34 6.61 -2.15
N GLU A 14 -5.51 5.30 -2.28
CA GLU A 14 -4.41 4.36 -2.46
C GLU A 14 -3.84 4.46 -3.89
N LEU A 15 -4.71 4.57 -4.89
CA LEU A 15 -4.33 4.82 -6.28
C LEU A 15 -3.60 6.16 -6.42
N SER A 16 -4.14 7.19 -5.78
CA SER A 16 -3.57 8.52 -5.67
C SER A 16 -2.14 8.50 -5.18
N TYR A 17 -1.90 7.87 -4.03
CA TYR A 17 -0.55 7.65 -3.50
C TYR A 17 0.36 6.99 -4.53
N HIS A 18 -0.07 5.87 -5.14
CA HIS A 18 0.78 5.13 -6.08
C HIS A 18 1.11 5.93 -7.35
N LEU A 19 0.21 6.80 -7.82
CA LEU A 19 0.47 7.68 -8.96
C LEU A 19 1.42 8.81 -8.58
N ARG A 20 1.24 9.43 -7.41
CA ARG A 20 2.10 10.52 -6.93
C ARG A 20 3.55 10.11 -6.75
N ILE A 21 3.81 8.94 -6.15
CA ILE A 21 5.20 8.43 -6.01
C ILE A 21 5.87 8.13 -7.36
N ARG A 22 5.10 8.14 -8.46
CA ARG A 22 5.56 7.98 -9.84
C ARG A 22 5.50 9.28 -10.63
N GLY A 23 5.22 10.41 -9.97
CA GLY A 23 5.22 11.75 -10.59
C GLY A 23 3.97 12.07 -11.39
N VAL A 24 2.88 11.34 -11.21
CA VAL A 24 1.61 11.57 -11.91
C VAL A 24 0.61 12.25 -10.99
N THR A 25 0.07 13.39 -11.44
CA THR A 25 -1.01 14.12 -10.76
C THR A 25 -2.37 13.45 -11.00
N GLU A 26 -3.30 13.69 -10.08
CA GLU A 26 -4.47 12.82 -9.85
C GLU A 26 -5.81 13.51 -10.06
N ASP A 27 -5.96 14.25 -11.15
CA ASP A 27 -7.20 14.97 -11.47
C ASP A 27 -8.12 14.16 -12.39
N THR A 28 -8.38 12.89 -12.04
CA THR A 28 -9.15 12.00 -12.93
C THR A 28 -9.97 10.92 -12.21
N THR A 29 -10.70 10.12 -13.00
CA THR A 29 -11.58 9.05 -12.50
C THR A 29 -10.79 7.83 -12.04
N VAL A 30 -11.35 7.04 -11.11
CA VAL A 30 -10.73 5.79 -10.60
C VAL A 30 -10.39 4.82 -11.73
N GLY A 31 -11.21 4.74 -12.79
CA GLY A 31 -10.95 3.90 -13.95
C GLY A 31 -9.66 4.29 -14.68
N ILE A 32 -9.48 5.60 -14.92
CA ILE A 32 -8.28 6.14 -15.55
C ILE A 32 -7.07 5.94 -14.62
N MET A 33 -7.19 6.26 -13.34
CA MET A 33 -6.11 6.05 -12.36
C MET A 33 -5.59 4.60 -12.36
N ARG A 34 -6.50 3.61 -12.40
CA ARG A 34 -6.12 2.19 -12.48
C ARG A 34 -5.43 1.84 -13.79
N SER A 35 -5.90 2.39 -14.91
CA SER A 35 -5.27 2.18 -16.22
C SER A 35 -3.85 2.74 -16.24
N THR A 36 -3.70 3.99 -15.80
CA THR A 36 -2.42 4.69 -15.73
C THR A 36 -1.43 3.95 -14.82
N LEU A 37 -1.85 3.56 -13.61
CA LEU A 37 -0.99 2.83 -12.69
C LEU A 37 -0.52 1.48 -13.28
N ARG A 38 -1.40 0.73 -13.97
CA ARG A 38 -1.00 -0.52 -14.64
C ARG A 38 0.02 -0.27 -15.75
N GLY A 39 -0.12 0.83 -16.49
CA GLY A 39 0.88 1.25 -17.48
C GLY A 39 2.23 1.50 -16.85
N LEU A 40 2.27 2.29 -15.77
CA LEU A 40 3.50 2.60 -15.04
C LEU A 40 4.15 1.34 -14.45
N LEU A 41 3.38 0.44 -13.83
CA LEU A 41 3.91 -0.82 -13.30
C LEU A 41 4.50 -1.74 -14.39
N LYS A 42 4.06 -1.62 -15.65
CA LYS A 42 4.69 -2.33 -16.77
C LYS A 42 5.99 -1.66 -17.19
N LEU A 43 6.02 -0.32 -17.21
CA LEU A 43 7.23 0.45 -17.51
C LEU A 43 8.31 0.26 -16.44
N GLU A 44 7.93 0.12 -15.17
CA GLU A 44 8.86 -0.19 -14.07
C GLU A 44 9.60 -1.52 -14.23
N LYS A 45 9.05 -2.45 -15.02
CA LYS A 45 9.74 -3.70 -15.37
C LYS A 45 10.77 -3.50 -16.48
N SER A 46 10.73 -2.37 -17.17
CA SER A 46 11.76 -1.97 -18.13
C SER A 46 12.86 -1.19 -17.41
N THR A 47 14.09 -1.32 -17.87
CA THR A 47 15.26 -0.64 -17.31
C THR A 47 15.27 0.87 -17.56
N SER A 48 14.37 1.39 -18.40
CA SER A 48 14.30 2.79 -18.79
C SER A 48 13.44 3.66 -17.87
N PHE A 49 12.72 3.06 -16.91
CA PHE A 49 11.90 3.83 -15.99
C PHE A 49 12.74 4.34 -14.81
N VAL A 50 12.78 5.66 -14.66
CA VAL A 50 13.40 6.32 -13.51
C VAL A 50 12.29 6.92 -12.66
N ALA A 51 12.15 6.42 -11.44
CA ALA A 51 11.19 6.98 -10.50
C ALA A 51 11.62 8.39 -10.07
N PRO A 52 10.68 9.35 -9.96
CA PRO A 52 10.99 10.67 -9.43
C PRO A 52 11.35 10.59 -7.93
N PRO A 53 11.90 11.68 -7.36
CA PRO A 53 12.08 11.79 -5.92
C PRO A 53 10.76 11.52 -5.19
N TYR A 54 10.86 10.80 -4.07
CA TYR A 54 9.69 10.46 -3.26
C TYR A 54 9.02 11.74 -2.72
N PRO A 55 7.72 11.96 -3.00
CA PRO A 55 7.08 13.26 -2.78
C PRO A 55 6.53 13.46 -1.36
N PHE A 56 6.58 12.44 -0.50
CA PHE A 56 6.00 12.50 0.85
C PHE A 56 7.09 12.56 1.92
N THR A 57 6.78 13.26 3.01
CA THR A 57 7.62 13.25 4.20
C THR A 57 7.33 12.01 5.05
N PHE A 58 8.24 11.70 5.98
CA PHE A 58 7.98 10.65 6.97
C PHE A 58 6.70 10.91 7.78
N ALA A 59 6.40 12.16 8.11
CA ALA A 59 5.21 12.53 8.85
C ALA A 59 3.92 12.22 8.07
N ASP A 60 3.88 12.54 6.77
CA ASP A 60 2.74 12.24 5.89
C ASP A 60 2.46 10.74 5.81
N ASP A 61 3.51 9.93 5.70
CA ASP A 61 3.37 8.48 5.63
C ASP A 61 2.97 7.88 6.98
N LYS A 62 3.55 8.39 8.07
CA LYS A 62 3.19 7.97 9.42
C LYS A 62 1.71 8.18 9.66
N GLU A 63 1.20 9.38 9.41
CA GLU A 63 -0.22 9.71 9.58
C GLU A 63 -1.10 8.80 8.73
N ALA A 64 -0.78 8.64 7.44
CA ALA A 64 -1.56 7.79 6.56
C ALA A 64 -1.59 6.32 7.01
N ILE A 65 -0.47 5.79 7.50
CA ILE A 65 -0.40 4.41 8.03
C ILE A 65 -1.17 4.28 9.34
N GLU A 66 -1.07 5.27 10.24
CA GLU A 66 -1.81 5.30 11.52
C GLU A 66 -3.32 5.30 11.29
N VAL A 67 -3.81 6.03 10.29
CA VAL A 67 -5.22 6.02 9.88
C VAL A 67 -5.63 4.70 9.21
N GLY A 68 -4.74 4.12 8.41
CA GLY A 68 -5.00 2.88 7.66
C GLY A 68 -5.04 1.62 8.50
N LEU A 69 -4.25 1.55 9.57
CA LEU A 69 -4.12 0.36 10.42
C LEU A 69 -5.43 -0.07 11.10
N PRO A 70 -6.21 0.83 11.74
CA PRO A 70 -7.53 0.50 12.28
C PRO A 70 -8.49 -0.04 11.23
N GLU A 71 -8.49 0.53 10.02
CA GLU A 71 -9.34 0.08 8.92
C GLU A 71 -8.99 -1.37 8.52
N ILE A 72 -7.70 -1.68 8.36
CA ILE A 72 -7.23 -3.04 8.08
C ILE A 72 -7.65 -4.00 9.19
N LYS A 73 -7.43 -3.63 10.45
CA LYS A 73 -7.81 -4.47 11.61
C LYS A 73 -9.30 -4.78 11.62
N ASN A 74 -10.15 -3.78 11.36
CA ASN A 74 -11.60 -3.94 11.27
C ASN A 74 -12.03 -4.82 10.10
N LEU A 75 -11.38 -4.70 8.93
CA LEU A 75 -11.64 -5.59 7.80
C LEU A 75 -11.24 -7.03 8.13
N ILE A 76 -10.10 -7.23 8.77
CA ILE A 76 -9.64 -8.55 9.21
C ILE A 76 -10.61 -9.13 10.25
N SER A 77 -11.05 -8.36 11.25
CA SER A 77 -11.93 -8.88 12.29
C SER A 77 -13.30 -9.30 11.75
N LYS A 78 -13.81 -8.59 10.73
CA LYS A 78 -15.10 -8.89 10.07
C LYS A 78 -14.99 -9.93 8.96
N PHE A 79 -13.79 -10.39 8.63
CA PHE A 79 -13.59 -11.31 7.53
C PHE A 79 -14.04 -12.73 7.88
N HIS A 80 -15.07 -13.21 7.19
CA HIS A 80 -15.60 -14.58 7.30
C HIS A 80 -15.52 -15.36 5.98
N GLY A 81 -14.87 -14.81 4.95
CA GLY A 81 -14.73 -15.43 3.64
C GLY A 81 -13.56 -16.42 3.55
N THR A 82 -13.33 -16.92 2.33
CA THR A 82 -12.19 -17.80 2.00
C THR A 82 -11.07 -17.02 1.31
N LEU A 83 -9.93 -17.69 1.07
CA LEU A 83 -8.82 -17.17 0.27
C LEU A 83 -9.19 -16.74 -1.16
N SER A 84 -10.28 -17.27 -1.72
CA SER A 84 -10.77 -16.89 -3.05
C SER A 84 -11.78 -15.73 -3.02
N SER A 85 -12.18 -15.28 -1.83
CA SER A 85 -13.20 -14.24 -1.68
C SER A 85 -12.69 -12.86 -2.13
N SER A 86 -13.62 -12.04 -2.62
CA SER A 86 -13.33 -10.67 -3.01
C SER A 86 -12.89 -9.80 -1.81
N GLU A 87 -13.40 -10.10 -0.62
CA GLU A 87 -13.02 -9.47 0.64
C GLU A 87 -11.56 -9.75 0.99
N TYR A 88 -11.12 -11.00 0.86
CA TYR A 88 -9.73 -11.36 1.06
C TYR A 88 -8.81 -10.61 0.08
N ALA A 89 -9.21 -10.53 -1.19
CA ALA A 89 -8.47 -9.77 -2.21
C ALA A 89 -8.40 -8.27 -1.89
N LYS A 90 -9.42 -7.71 -1.24
CA LYS A 90 -9.43 -6.31 -0.78
C LYS A 90 -8.49 -6.10 0.41
N ILE A 91 -8.54 -7.00 1.41
CA ILE A 91 -7.70 -6.94 2.61
C ILE A 91 -6.22 -7.03 2.21
N THR A 92 -5.86 -8.01 1.39
CA THR A 92 -4.49 -8.20 0.90
C THR A 92 -3.99 -7.02 0.07
N ALA A 93 -4.84 -6.45 -0.79
CA ALA A 93 -4.48 -5.24 -1.54
C ALA A 93 -4.18 -4.05 -0.63
N LYS A 94 -5.01 -3.84 0.41
CA LYS A 94 -4.83 -2.76 1.37
C LYS A 94 -3.59 -2.96 2.24
N ILE A 95 -3.35 -4.18 2.73
CA ILE A 95 -2.10 -4.53 3.43
C ILE A 95 -0.88 -4.29 2.53
N GLY A 96 -0.95 -4.72 1.27
CA GLY A 96 0.11 -4.51 0.28
C GLY A 96 0.40 -3.02 0.05
N HIS A 97 -0.64 -2.19 -0.07
CA HIS A 97 -0.52 -0.74 -0.19
C HIS A 97 0.22 -0.13 1.01
N TYR A 98 -0.25 -0.37 2.24
CA TYR A 98 0.37 0.22 3.43
C TYR A 98 1.76 -0.36 3.73
N THR A 99 2.03 -1.60 3.34
CA THR A 99 3.37 -2.19 3.43
C THR A 99 4.33 -1.52 2.45
N ALA A 100 3.90 -1.30 1.19
CA ALA A 100 4.69 -0.56 0.22
C ALA A 100 4.94 0.88 0.70
N ARG A 101 3.94 1.52 1.31
CA ARG A 101 4.09 2.84 1.91
C ARG A 101 5.11 2.85 3.04
N ALA A 102 4.96 1.96 4.01
CA ALA A 102 5.91 1.78 5.12
C ALA A 102 7.36 1.54 4.67
N ASN A 103 7.56 0.81 3.56
CA ASN A 103 8.88 0.54 2.99
C ASN A 103 9.49 1.75 2.28
N ASN A 104 8.65 2.61 1.67
CA ASN A 104 9.12 3.83 1.01
C ASN A 104 9.30 5.00 1.98
N CYS A 105 8.78 4.90 3.22
CA CYS A 105 9.05 5.88 4.27
C CYS A 105 10.57 6.06 4.44
N ASN A 106 11.02 7.32 4.43
CA ASN A 106 12.42 7.67 4.61
C ASN A 106 12.68 8.25 6.02
N PRO A 107 12.77 7.42 7.07
CA PRO A 107 13.05 7.89 8.42
C PRO A 107 14.48 8.43 8.52
N SER A 108 14.61 9.62 9.09
CA SER A 108 15.89 10.30 9.32
C SER A 108 16.41 10.10 10.74
N LYS A 109 15.50 9.93 11.72
CA LYS A 109 15.82 9.79 13.14
C LYS A 109 15.63 8.36 13.63
N GLU A 110 16.30 8.00 14.73
CA GLU A 110 16.20 6.66 15.31
C GLU A 110 14.76 6.33 15.76
N ASP A 111 14.07 7.29 16.36
CA ASP A 111 12.65 7.13 16.73
C ASP A 111 11.75 6.87 15.51
N GLU A 112 12.03 7.50 14.38
CA GLU A 112 11.29 7.30 13.12
C GLU A 112 11.54 5.91 12.55
N LYS A 113 12.79 5.42 12.63
CA LYS A 113 13.13 4.03 12.25
C LYS A 113 12.38 3.03 13.12
N ASN A 114 12.31 3.27 14.43
CA ASN A 114 11.57 2.44 15.38
C ASN A 114 10.06 2.41 15.06
N ILE A 115 9.48 3.55 14.72
CA ILE A 115 8.08 3.66 14.28
C ILE A 115 7.84 2.87 12.99
N ARG A 116 8.69 3.04 11.97
CA ARG A 116 8.61 2.28 10.71
C ARG A 116 8.65 0.78 10.95
N SER A 117 9.59 0.31 11.78
CA SER A 117 9.71 -1.10 12.14
C SER A 117 8.45 -1.62 12.83
N LYS A 118 7.85 -0.85 13.74
CA LYS A 118 6.57 -1.21 14.37
C LYS A 118 5.44 -1.36 13.34
N PHE A 119 5.32 -0.44 12.38
CA PHE A 119 4.31 -0.54 11.31
C PHE A 119 4.50 -1.78 10.45
N LEU A 120 5.73 -2.06 10.02
CA LEU A 120 6.02 -3.25 9.22
C LEU A 120 5.66 -4.53 9.96
N VAL A 121 5.99 -4.63 11.26
CA VAL A 121 5.60 -5.78 12.08
C VAL A 121 4.07 -5.92 12.17
N GLN A 122 3.34 -4.83 12.39
CA GLN A 122 1.88 -4.87 12.48
C GLN A 122 1.21 -5.27 11.15
N LEU A 123 1.71 -4.77 10.03
CA LEU A 123 1.20 -5.10 8.69
C LEU A 123 1.51 -6.55 8.30
N VAL A 124 2.69 -7.06 8.64
CA VAL A 124 3.07 -8.46 8.40
C VAL A 124 2.30 -9.43 9.31
N LYS A 125 2.14 -9.10 10.60
CA LYS A 125 1.35 -9.92 11.53
C LYS A 125 -0.12 -9.97 11.15
N GLY A 126 -0.72 -8.84 10.80
CA GLY A 126 -2.11 -8.79 10.30
C GLY A 126 -2.33 -9.64 9.05
N GLY A 127 -1.30 -9.83 8.22
CA GLY A 127 -1.34 -10.75 7.07
C GLY A 127 -1.17 -12.23 7.42
N ARG A 128 -0.60 -12.56 8.59
CA ARG A 128 -0.27 -13.94 9.01
C ARG A 128 -1.25 -14.53 10.04
N GLU A 129 -1.85 -13.72 10.91
CA GLU A 129 -2.69 -14.19 12.04
C GLU A 129 -4.00 -14.90 11.64
N LYS A 130 -4.35 -14.96 10.35
CA LYS A 130 -5.47 -15.78 9.84
C LYS A 130 -5.06 -17.06 9.09
N TYR A 131 -3.76 -17.37 8.99
CA TYR A 131 -3.23 -18.52 8.25
C TYR A 131 -2.39 -19.49 9.07
N SER A 132 -2.48 -19.41 10.40
CA SER A 132 -2.19 -20.57 11.25
C SER A 132 -3.45 -21.45 11.32
N ILE A 133 -3.74 -22.12 10.21
CA ILE A 133 -4.56 -23.33 10.17
C ILE A 133 -3.59 -24.48 9.94
#